data_AF-A6YHY5-F1
#
_entry.id   AF-A6YHY5-F1
#
_cell.length_a   1.000
_cell.length_b   1.000
_cell.length_c   1.000
_cell.angle_alpha   90.00
_cell.angle_beta   90.00
_cell.angle_gamma   90.00
#
_symmetry.space_group_name_H-M   'P 1'
#
loop_
_entity.id
_entity.type
_entity.pdbx_description
1 polymer ?
#
loop_
_entity_poly.entity_id
_entity_poly.type
_entity_poly.pdbx_seq_one_letter_code
_entity_poly.pdbx_strand_id
1 'polypeptide(L)'
;LVNRDESVVNENANKDSRVFSTQRDLTAGAVAKAIGLKMLPPAVANAHLRGDIHWHDLDYTPFMAETNCCLIDFDYMLNHGFSIGNAEVEPAHSIQVAVTQMTQIIANVASSQYGGCSSDRTDQVLAPFAEKNYQKHLREFGSVIDDPAKLEALAVKQTKKDIYDALQTLEYQVNTLYSTQGQTPFVTVGFGLGTSWIEREIQKDILKIRILGLGKERRTAIFPKLVFTLKRGLNLKPEDPNYD
;
A
#
# COMPACT_ATOMS: atom_id res chain seq x y z
N LEU A 1 -2.60 15.52 -26.85
CA LEU A 1 -2.97 14.08 -26.91
C LEU A 1 -3.12 13.55 -28.34
N VAL A 2 -4.02 14.08 -29.17
CA VAL A 2 -4.26 13.60 -30.55
C VAL A 2 -3.01 13.62 -31.45
N ASN A 3 -2.19 14.68 -31.33
CA ASN A 3 -0.94 14.82 -32.11
C ASN A 3 0.32 14.32 -31.37
N ARG A 4 0.16 13.65 -30.21
CA ARG A 4 1.28 13.16 -29.36
C ARG A 4 2.37 14.19 -29.04
N ASP A 5 1.97 15.42 -28.72
CA ASP A 5 2.90 16.45 -28.22
C ASP A 5 3.70 15.95 -27.01
N GLU A 6 5.03 15.91 -27.15
CA GLU A 6 5.97 15.37 -26.15
C GLU A 6 5.84 16.04 -24.78
N SER A 7 5.53 17.33 -24.74
CA SER A 7 5.35 18.09 -23.50
C SER A 7 4.14 17.62 -22.67
N VAL A 8 3.16 17.01 -23.34
CA VAL A 8 1.94 16.48 -22.73
C VAL A 8 2.04 14.98 -22.47
N VAL A 9 2.66 14.22 -23.37
CA VAL A 9 2.75 12.75 -23.21
C VAL A 9 3.85 12.30 -22.25
N ASN A 10 4.87 13.14 -22.00
CA ASN A 10 5.99 12.83 -21.12
C ASN A 10 5.99 13.65 -19.81
N GLU A 11 4.88 14.31 -19.49
CA GLU A 11 4.79 15.14 -18.28
C GLU A 11 5.02 14.33 -16.98
N ASN A 12 4.63 13.06 -16.97
CA ASN A 12 4.84 12.16 -15.83
C ASN A 12 5.51 10.87 -16.30
N ALA A 13 6.76 10.65 -15.88
CA ALA A 13 7.57 9.49 -16.28
C ALA A 13 6.96 8.14 -15.87
N ASN A 14 6.04 8.13 -14.90
CA ASN A 14 5.35 6.92 -14.46
C ASN A 14 4.04 6.67 -15.26
N LYS A 15 3.62 7.58 -16.15
CA LYS A 15 2.34 7.49 -16.91
C LYS A 15 2.62 7.02 -18.35
N ASP A 16 2.20 5.80 -18.72
CA ASP A 16 2.25 5.35 -20.12
C ASP A 16 1.09 5.97 -20.92
N SER A 17 1.39 7.03 -21.67
CA SER A 17 0.44 7.79 -22.49
C SER A 17 -0.28 6.98 -23.59
N ARG A 18 0.14 5.73 -23.84
CA ARG A 18 -0.55 4.81 -24.76
C ARG A 18 -1.75 4.13 -24.11
N VAL A 19 -1.82 4.09 -22.77
CA VAL A 19 -2.88 3.44 -22.02
C VAL A 19 -4.12 4.34 -21.97
N PHE A 20 -5.31 3.77 -22.20
CA PHE A 20 -6.56 4.53 -22.26
C PHE A 20 -6.91 5.27 -20.97
N SER A 21 -6.64 4.67 -19.79
CA SER A 21 -6.84 5.33 -18.50
C SER A 21 -5.96 6.58 -18.37
N THR A 22 -4.68 6.47 -18.75
CA THR A 22 -3.76 7.61 -18.79
C THR A 22 -4.19 8.71 -19.75
N GLN A 23 -4.72 8.36 -20.93
CA GLN A 23 -5.24 9.37 -21.87
C GLN A 23 -6.45 10.13 -21.30
N ARG A 24 -7.35 9.42 -20.60
CA ARG A 24 -8.50 10.05 -19.92
C ARG A 24 -8.03 10.98 -18.80
N ASP A 25 -7.08 10.52 -17.98
CA ASP A 25 -6.48 11.30 -16.91
C ASP A 25 -5.78 12.56 -17.42
N LEU A 26 -4.93 12.46 -18.46
CA LEU A 26 -4.28 13.62 -19.09
C LEU A 26 -5.29 14.61 -19.69
N THR A 27 -6.43 14.11 -20.20
CA THR A 27 -7.50 14.97 -20.71
C THR A 27 -8.16 15.76 -19.58
N ALA A 28 -8.49 15.07 -18.47
CA ALA A 28 -9.04 15.71 -17.28
C ALA A 28 -8.05 16.71 -16.68
N GLY A 29 -6.77 16.34 -16.57
CA GLY A 29 -5.72 17.19 -16.04
C GLY A 29 -5.48 18.47 -16.86
N ALA A 30 -5.57 18.40 -18.19
CA ALA A 30 -5.48 19.59 -19.04
C ALA A 30 -6.64 20.58 -18.78
N VAL A 31 -7.86 20.06 -18.60
CA VAL A 31 -9.04 20.87 -18.24
C VAL A 31 -8.89 21.45 -16.84
N ALA A 32 -8.47 20.63 -15.88
CA ALA A 32 -8.27 21.02 -14.49
C ALA A 32 -7.22 22.13 -14.35
N LYS A 33 -6.08 22.06 -15.04
CA LYS A 33 -5.08 23.14 -15.04
C LYS A 33 -5.65 24.45 -15.58
N ALA A 34 -6.36 24.39 -16.70
CA ALA A 34 -6.90 25.58 -17.35
C ALA A 34 -7.96 26.29 -16.50
N ILE A 35 -8.77 25.53 -15.74
CA ILE A 35 -9.77 26.09 -14.82
C ILE A 35 -9.12 26.48 -13.50
N GLY A 36 -8.25 25.63 -12.95
CA GLY A 36 -7.55 25.84 -11.68
C GLY A 36 -6.74 27.14 -11.66
N LEU A 37 -6.01 27.46 -12.73
CA LEU A 37 -5.32 28.74 -12.88
C LEU A 37 -6.24 29.96 -12.73
N LYS A 38 -7.50 29.85 -13.19
CA LYS A 38 -8.50 30.94 -13.09
C LYS A 38 -9.13 31.02 -11.71
N MET A 39 -9.12 29.92 -10.94
CA MET A 39 -9.62 29.87 -9.56
C MET A 39 -8.61 30.45 -8.56
N LEU A 40 -7.31 30.38 -8.88
CA LEU A 40 -6.26 30.93 -8.03
C LEU A 40 -6.29 32.46 -8.00
N PRO A 41 -5.86 33.09 -6.88
CA PRO A 41 -5.60 34.53 -6.88
C PRO A 41 -4.61 34.90 -8.00
N PRO A 42 -4.82 36.01 -8.74
CA PRO A 42 -3.99 36.37 -9.89
C PRO A 42 -2.48 36.42 -9.60
N ALA A 43 -2.10 36.89 -8.40
CA ALA A 43 -0.70 36.93 -7.98
C ALA A 43 -0.07 35.52 -7.90
N VAL A 44 -0.82 34.53 -7.41
CA VAL A 44 -0.37 33.14 -7.28
C VAL A 44 -0.28 32.47 -8.65
N ALA A 45 -1.33 32.62 -9.48
CA ALA A 45 -1.34 32.07 -10.83
C ALA A 45 -0.18 32.60 -11.68
N ASN A 46 0.07 33.90 -11.65
CA ASN A 46 1.17 34.52 -12.39
C ASN A 46 2.54 34.07 -11.87
N ALA A 47 2.73 33.98 -10.55
CA ALA A 47 3.97 33.48 -9.97
C ALA A 47 4.24 32.02 -10.39
N HIS A 48 3.20 31.17 -10.44
CA HIS A 48 3.34 29.80 -10.93
C HIS A 48 3.70 29.73 -12.42
N LEU A 49 3.01 30.51 -13.26
CA LEU A 49 3.26 30.54 -14.71
C LEU A 49 4.65 31.07 -15.09
N ARG A 50 5.21 31.99 -14.28
CA ARG A 50 6.58 32.49 -14.46
C ARG A 50 7.66 31.58 -13.88
N GLY A 51 7.27 30.58 -13.09
CA GLY A 51 8.19 29.71 -12.36
C GLY A 51 8.78 30.32 -11.10
N ASP A 52 8.22 31.42 -10.58
CA ASP A 52 8.62 32.00 -9.29
C ASP A 52 8.24 31.08 -8.12
N ILE A 53 7.11 30.37 -8.27
CA ILE A 53 6.63 29.33 -7.36
C ILE A 53 6.17 28.12 -8.17
N HIS A 54 5.96 26.99 -7.49
CA HIS A 54 5.33 25.81 -8.10
C HIS A 54 4.11 25.40 -7.29
N TRP A 55 2.92 25.53 -7.89
CA TRP A 55 1.70 24.94 -7.36
C TRP A 55 1.67 23.48 -7.78
N HIS A 56 1.91 22.58 -6.84
CA HIS A 56 1.87 21.14 -7.08
C HIS A 56 0.45 20.67 -7.43
N ASP A 57 0.36 19.65 -8.29
CA ASP A 57 -0.88 18.92 -8.60
C ASP A 57 -2.01 19.83 -9.14
N LEU A 58 -1.65 20.85 -9.93
CA LEU A 58 -2.58 21.79 -10.57
C LEU A 58 -3.55 21.11 -11.57
N ASP A 59 -3.21 19.89 -12.01
CA ASP A 59 -4.08 18.98 -12.76
C ASP A 59 -5.18 18.32 -11.92
N TYR A 60 -5.18 18.50 -10.60
CA TYR A 60 -6.23 18.03 -9.71
C TYR A 60 -6.84 19.19 -8.91
N THR A 61 -6.02 19.96 -8.19
CA THR A 61 -6.45 21.03 -7.26
C THR A 61 -6.01 22.40 -7.75
N PRO A 62 -6.86 23.46 -7.70
CA PRO A 62 -8.11 23.58 -6.94
C PRO A 62 -9.38 23.19 -7.70
N PHE A 63 -9.30 22.69 -8.94
CA PHE A 63 -10.48 22.37 -9.74
C PHE A 63 -11.36 21.30 -9.07
N MET A 64 -10.73 20.24 -8.55
CA MET A 64 -11.34 19.23 -7.70
C MET A 64 -10.85 19.40 -6.26
N ALA A 65 -11.74 19.16 -5.30
CA ALA A 65 -11.43 19.23 -3.87
C ALA A 65 -10.74 17.95 -3.37
N GLU A 66 -9.83 17.40 -4.18
CA GLU A 66 -9.00 16.28 -3.78
C GLU A 66 -7.94 16.72 -2.77
N THR A 67 -7.47 15.77 -1.96
CA THR A 67 -6.39 15.99 -1.01
C THR A 67 -5.10 15.33 -1.52
N ASN A 68 -3.97 15.63 -0.87
CA ASN A 68 -2.68 15.08 -1.24
C ASN A 68 -2.53 13.64 -0.74
N CYS A 69 -1.96 13.47 0.45
CA CYS A 69 -1.52 12.19 0.97
C CYS A 69 -2.12 11.89 2.34
N CYS A 70 -2.11 10.62 2.73
CA CYS A 70 -2.63 10.19 4.02
C CYS A 70 -1.92 8.95 4.58
N LEU A 71 -2.06 8.77 5.89
CA LEU A 71 -1.93 7.48 6.55
C LEU A 71 -3.32 6.88 6.61
N ILE A 72 -3.52 5.73 5.98
CA ILE A 72 -4.81 5.04 5.98
C ILE A 72 -4.98 4.37 7.36
N ASP A 73 -6.14 4.56 7.98
CA ASP A 73 -6.49 3.93 9.25
C ASP A 73 -6.91 2.46 9.05
N PHE A 74 -5.92 1.63 8.69
CA PHE A 74 -6.14 0.20 8.48
C PHE A 74 -6.57 -0.52 9.76
N ASP A 75 -6.11 -0.07 10.93
CA ASP A 75 -6.52 -0.69 12.20
C ASP A 75 -8.03 -0.57 12.39
N TYR A 76 -8.58 0.64 12.22
CA TYR A 76 -10.02 0.82 12.30
C TYR A 76 -10.77 0.03 11.22
N MET A 77 -10.40 0.22 9.94
CA MET A 77 -11.14 -0.34 8.81
C MET A 77 -11.17 -1.88 8.83
N LEU A 78 -10.04 -2.53 9.15
CA LEU A 78 -9.96 -4.00 9.17
C LEU A 78 -10.68 -4.62 10.38
N ASN A 79 -10.84 -3.88 11.48
CA ASN A 79 -11.53 -4.37 12.68
C ASN A 79 -13.03 -4.05 12.72
N HIS A 80 -13.49 -3.02 12.01
CA HIS A 80 -14.89 -2.57 12.06
C HIS A 80 -15.64 -2.78 10.74
N GLY A 81 -14.93 -3.15 9.67
CA GLY A 81 -15.50 -3.17 8.33
C GLY A 81 -15.60 -1.77 7.72
N PHE A 82 -16.01 -1.71 6.46
CA PHE A 82 -16.10 -0.47 5.69
C PHE A 82 -16.97 -0.67 4.44
N SER A 83 -17.43 0.41 3.84
CA SER A 83 -18.10 0.37 2.54
C SER A 83 -17.12 0.70 1.42
N ILE A 84 -17.10 -0.10 0.37
CA ILE A 84 -16.30 0.16 -0.84
C ILE A 84 -17.13 -0.13 -2.09
N GLY A 85 -17.24 0.88 -2.96
CA GLY A 85 -18.21 0.83 -4.06
C GLY A 85 -19.62 0.59 -3.55
N ASN A 86 -20.22 -0.54 -3.95
CA ASN A 86 -21.57 -0.94 -3.56
C ASN A 86 -21.59 -2.06 -2.49
N ALA A 87 -20.44 -2.42 -1.93
CA ALA A 87 -20.32 -3.53 -0.98
C ALA A 87 -20.03 -3.01 0.43
N GLU A 88 -20.71 -3.59 1.42
CA GLU A 88 -20.31 -3.53 2.82
C GLU A 88 -19.36 -4.70 3.10
N VAL A 89 -18.14 -4.36 3.51
CA VAL A 89 -17.07 -5.29 3.81
C VAL A 89 -17.03 -5.50 5.31
N GLU A 90 -17.16 -6.75 5.75
CA GLU A 90 -17.07 -7.13 7.16
C GLU A 90 -15.63 -7.09 7.69
N PRO A 91 -15.43 -7.02 9.02
CA PRO A 91 -14.12 -7.13 9.65
C PRO A 91 -13.32 -8.35 9.18
N ALA A 92 -12.01 -8.17 9.03
CA ALA A 92 -11.13 -9.25 8.62
C ALA A 92 -11.01 -10.33 9.72
N HIS A 93 -11.06 -11.59 9.30
CA HIS A 93 -11.02 -12.76 10.18
C HIS A 93 -9.78 -13.66 9.98
N SER A 94 -8.90 -13.29 9.04
CA SER A 94 -7.61 -13.93 8.79
C SER A 94 -6.63 -12.94 8.15
N ILE A 95 -5.33 -13.23 8.19
CA ILE A 95 -4.33 -12.35 7.55
C ILE A 95 -4.52 -12.24 6.02
N GLN A 96 -4.93 -13.32 5.36
CA GLN A 96 -5.20 -13.31 3.92
C GLN A 96 -6.36 -12.36 3.57
N VAL A 97 -7.43 -12.39 4.37
CA VAL A 97 -8.57 -11.49 4.19
C VAL A 97 -8.16 -10.06 4.50
N ALA A 98 -7.42 -9.82 5.59
CA ALA A 98 -6.91 -8.51 5.95
C ALA A 98 -6.06 -7.87 4.84
N VAL A 99 -5.12 -8.63 4.26
CA VAL A 99 -4.29 -8.15 3.15
C VAL A 99 -5.11 -7.89 1.89
N THR A 100 -6.08 -8.75 1.57
CA THR A 100 -6.97 -8.55 0.42
C THR A 100 -7.82 -7.28 0.57
N GLN A 101 -8.32 -7.01 1.78
CA GLN A 101 -9.04 -5.76 2.06
C GLN A 101 -8.09 -4.56 1.98
N MET A 102 -6.87 -4.69 2.52
CA MET A 102 -5.85 -3.64 2.50
C MET A 102 -5.51 -3.19 1.07
N THR A 103 -5.33 -4.11 0.12
CA THR A 103 -5.04 -3.78 -1.29
C THR A 103 -6.22 -3.10 -1.99
N GLN A 104 -7.46 -3.51 -1.69
CA GLN A 104 -8.67 -2.87 -2.20
C GLN A 104 -8.80 -1.43 -1.69
N ILE A 105 -8.56 -1.22 -0.40
CA ILE A 105 -8.55 0.11 0.23
C ILE A 105 -7.47 0.98 -0.43
N ILE A 106 -6.24 0.48 -0.57
CA ILE A 106 -5.13 1.22 -1.23
C ILE A 106 -5.53 1.71 -2.61
N ALA A 107 -6.11 0.85 -3.44
CA ALA A 107 -6.52 1.22 -4.79
C ALA A 107 -7.61 2.32 -4.80
N ASN A 108 -8.57 2.25 -3.87
CA ASN A 108 -9.66 3.23 -3.79
C ASN A 108 -9.19 4.56 -3.20
N VAL A 109 -8.34 4.54 -2.16
CA VAL A 109 -7.74 5.75 -1.59
C VAL A 109 -6.87 6.44 -2.64
N ALA A 110 -5.99 5.71 -3.33
CA ALA A 110 -5.16 6.26 -4.41
C ALA A 110 -5.96 6.78 -5.62
N SER A 111 -7.25 6.44 -5.71
CA SER A 111 -8.18 6.95 -6.73
C SER A 111 -9.01 8.15 -6.26
N SER A 112 -8.91 8.51 -4.97
CA SER A 112 -9.70 9.57 -4.32
C SER A 112 -8.82 10.73 -3.82
N GLN A 113 -7.53 10.68 -4.13
CA GLN A 113 -6.52 11.68 -3.78
C GLN A 113 -5.43 11.66 -4.86
N TYR A 114 -4.67 12.75 -5.00
CA TYR A 114 -3.61 12.86 -6.01
C TYR A 114 -2.22 12.46 -5.48
N GLY A 115 -2.06 12.31 -4.16
CA GLY A 115 -0.80 11.95 -3.53
C GLY A 115 -0.68 10.49 -3.11
N GLY A 116 0.42 10.17 -2.45
CA GLY A 116 0.71 8.83 -1.94
C GLY A 116 -0.16 8.44 -0.74
N CYS A 117 -0.39 7.14 -0.58
CA CYS A 117 -1.02 6.59 0.62
C CYS A 117 -0.04 5.68 1.36
N SER A 118 -0.20 5.53 2.68
CA SER A 118 0.70 4.67 3.45
C SER A 118 -0.04 3.82 4.47
N SER A 119 0.51 2.62 4.70
CA SER A 119 0.27 1.80 5.87
C SER A 119 1.46 1.96 6.79
N ASP A 120 1.27 2.53 7.97
CA ASP A 120 2.30 2.53 9.01
C ASP A 120 2.09 1.35 9.95
N ARG A 121 3.17 0.87 10.56
CA ARG A 121 3.17 -0.24 11.52
C ARG A 121 2.47 -1.49 10.97
N THR A 122 2.67 -1.80 9.70
CA THR A 122 2.01 -2.92 9.00
C THR A 122 2.26 -4.26 9.69
N ASP A 123 3.43 -4.44 10.29
CA ASP A 123 3.77 -5.60 11.14
C ASP A 123 2.82 -5.76 12.33
N GLN A 124 2.45 -4.65 12.97
CA GLN A 124 1.55 -4.64 14.12
C GLN A 124 0.07 -4.68 13.71
N VAL A 125 -0.29 -3.96 12.65
CA VAL A 125 -1.66 -3.93 12.11
C VAL A 125 -2.09 -5.32 11.63
N LEU A 126 -1.21 -6.08 10.97
CA LEU A 126 -1.56 -7.40 10.45
C LEU A 126 -1.44 -8.53 11.49
N ALA A 127 -0.66 -8.34 12.57
CA ALA A 127 -0.40 -9.37 13.56
C ALA A 127 -1.66 -9.96 14.22
N PRO A 128 -2.69 -9.17 14.63
CA PRO A 128 -3.92 -9.72 15.19
C PRO A 128 -4.65 -10.68 14.23
N PHE A 129 -4.55 -10.46 12.92
CA PHE A 129 -5.19 -11.30 11.93
C PHE A 129 -4.40 -12.59 11.68
N ALA A 130 -3.07 -12.54 11.75
CA ALA A 130 -2.25 -13.76 11.75
C ALA A 130 -2.40 -14.56 13.05
N GLU A 131 -2.62 -13.90 14.19
CA GLU A 131 -2.94 -14.57 15.46
C GLU A 131 -4.27 -15.35 15.34
N LYS A 132 -5.29 -14.78 14.68
CA LYS A 132 -6.53 -15.51 14.37
C LYS A 132 -6.27 -16.78 13.57
N ASN A 133 -5.37 -16.74 12.59
CA ASN A 133 -4.92 -17.93 11.86
C ASN A 133 -4.24 -18.94 12.80
N TYR A 134 -3.30 -18.49 13.63
CA TYR A 134 -2.60 -19.35 14.58
C TYR A 134 -3.56 -20.08 15.53
N GLN A 135 -4.50 -19.35 16.12
CA GLN A 135 -5.53 -19.92 16.99
C GLN A 135 -6.46 -20.89 16.26
N LYS A 136 -6.76 -20.62 14.99
CA LYS A 136 -7.51 -21.56 14.14
C LYS A 136 -6.73 -22.85 13.94
N HIS A 137 -5.45 -22.77 13.60
CA HIS A 137 -4.58 -23.94 13.40
C HIS A 137 -4.43 -24.78 14.67
N LEU A 138 -4.27 -24.14 15.84
CA LEU A 138 -4.25 -24.84 17.13
C LEU A 138 -5.53 -25.65 17.37
N ARG A 139 -6.71 -25.08 17.08
CA ARG A 139 -7.99 -25.79 17.23
C ARG A 139 -8.13 -26.94 16.25
N GLU A 140 -7.79 -26.72 14.98
CA GLU A 140 -7.94 -27.73 13.92
C GLU A 140 -6.99 -28.91 14.15
N PHE A 141 -5.71 -28.63 14.39
CA PHE A 141 -4.72 -29.69 14.62
C PHE A 141 -4.84 -30.34 16.00
N GLY A 142 -5.34 -29.62 17.01
CA GLY A 142 -5.56 -30.18 18.35
C GLY A 142 -6.65 -31.26 18.40
N SER A 143 -7.46 -31.40 17.34
CA SER A 143 -8.41 -32.51 17.21
C SER A 143 -7.75 -33.84 16.81
N VAL A 144 -6.49 -33.81 16.35
CA VAL A 144 -5.78 -34.97 15.79
C VAL A 144 -4.36 -35.15 16.35
N ILE A 145 -3.80 -34.15 17.05
CA ILE A 145 -2.46 -34.19 17.65
C ILE A 145 -2.58 -33.98 19.16
N ASP A 146 -2.26 -35.02 19.92
CA ASP A 146 -2.28 -34.98 21.39
C ASP A 146 -0.98 -34.42 22.00
N ASP A 147 0.12 -34.41 21.26
CA ASP A 147 1.43 -33.91 21.69
C ASP A 147 1.48 -32.37 21.59
N PRO A 148 1.52 -31.63 22.71
CA PRO A 148 1.44 -30.17 22.70
C PRO A 148 2.57 -29.50 21.92
N ALA A 149 3.78 -30.06 21.99
CA ALA A 149 4.94 -29.48 21.32
C ALA A 149 4.84 -29.65 19.79
N LYS A 150 4.32 -30.79 19.32
CA LYS A 150 4.08 -31.02 17.88
C LYS A 150 2.91 -30.18 17.37
N LEU A 151 1.87 -30.02 18.17
CA LEU A 151 0.72 -29.17 17.85
C LEU A 151 1.17 -27.72 17.63
N GLU A 152 1.90 -27.16 18.59
CA GLU A 152 2.42 -25.80 18.52
C GLU A 152 3.35 -25.62 17.31
N ALA A 153 4.31 -26.53 17.11
CA ALA A 153 5.23 -26.46 15.99
C ALA A 153 4.52 -26.49 14.62
N LEU A 154 3.47 -27.30 14.48
CA LEU A 154 2.69 -27.38 13.24
C LEU A 154 1.85 -26.11 13.03
N ALA A 155 1.19 -25.61 14.07
CA ALA A 155 0.41 -24.38 14.01
C ALA A 155 1.28 -23.16 13.68
N VAL A 156 2.47 -23.05 14.27
CA VAL A 156 3.46 -22.02 13.92
C VAL A 156 3.88 -22.17 12.46
N LYS A 157 4.27 -23.38 12.02
CA LYS A 157 4.69 -23.62 10.63
C LYS A 157 3.62 -23.20 9.63
N GLN A 158 2.36 -23.57 9.87
CA GLN A 158 1.26 -23.22 8.98
C GLN A 158 0.98 -21.71 9.00
N THR A 159 1.02 -21.07 10.17
CA THR A 159 0.82 -19.61 10.29
C THR A 159 1.91 -18.83 9.56
N LYS A 160 3.18 -19.25 9.65
CA LYS A 160 4.26 -18.62 8.88
C LYS A 160 4.02 -18.69 7.37
N LYS A 161 3.51 -19.83 6.89
CA LYS A 161 3.13 -19.97 5.48
C LYS A 161 1.99 -19.02 5.12
N ASP A 162 0.97 -18.91 5.96
CA ASP A 162 -0.15 -18.01 5.75
C ASP A 162 0.28 -16.54 5.67
N ILE A 163 1.21 -16.13 6.56
CA ILE A 163 1.82 -14.79 6.56
C ILE A 163 2.56 -14.54 5.24
N TYR A 164 3.45 -15.46 4.83
CA TYR A 164 4.19 -15.34 3.59
C TYR A 164 3.27 -15.19 2.36
N ASP A 165 2.28 -16.08 2.23
CA ASP A 165 1.36 -16.07 1.09
C ASP A 165 0.51 -14.80 1.05
N ALA A 166 0.08 -14.30 2.22
CA ALA A 166 -0.65 -13.04 2.32
C ALA A 166 0.23 -11.86 1.89
N LEU A 167 1.44 -11.74 2.42
CA LEU A 167 2.34 -10.63 2.06
C LEU A 167 2.81 -10.70 0.61
N GLN A 168 2.93 -11.91 0.03
CA GLN A 168 3.17 -12.07 -1.40
C GLN A 168 1.97 -11.54 -2.19
N THR A 169 0.75 -11.81 -1.73
CA THR A 169 -0.47 -11.25 -2.32
C THR A 169 -0.45 -9.71 -2.27
N LEU A 170 -0.03 -9.11 -1.16
CA LEU A 170 0.13 -7.65 -1.04
C LEU A 170 1.08 -7.10 -2.12
N GLU A 171 2.29 -7.66 -2.21
CA GLU A 171 3.32 -7.26 -3.17
C GLU A 171 2.79 -7.34 -4.62
N TYR A 172 2.15 -8.44 -4.99
CA TYR A 172 1.64 -8.64 -6.34
C TYR A 172 0.43 -7.76 -6.65
N GLN A 173 -0.53 -7.64 -5.73
CA GLN A 173 -1.74 -6.85 -5.98
C GLN A 173 -1.45 -5.37 -6.06
N VAL A 174 -0.56 -4.84 -5.20
CA VAL A 174 -0.13 -3.44 -5.31
C VAL A 174 0.43 -3.14 -6.71
N ASN A 175 1.19 -4.07 -7.30
CA ASN A 175 1.82 -3.87 -8.61
C ASN A 175 0.93 -4.27 -9.81
N THR A 176 -0.24 -4.88 -9.59
CA THR A 176 -1.17 -5.25 -10.67
C THR A 176 -2.46 -4.43 -10.67
N LEU A 177 -2.78 -3.75 -9.56
CA LEU A 177 -3.89 -2.81 -9.48
C LEU A 177 -3.52 -1.47 -10.11
N TYR A 178 -4.54 -0.81 -10.66
CA TYR A 178 -4.44 0.53 -11.24
C TYR A 178 -5.44 1.47 -10.53
N SER A 179 -5.00 2.69 -10.23
CA SER A 179 -5.88 3.77 -9.80
C SER A 179 -6.61 4.40 -11.00
N THR A 180 -7.57 5.29 -10.72
CA THR A 180 -8.26 6.11 -11.72
C THR A 180 -7.32 6.92 -12.61
N GLN A 181 -6.12 7.22 -12.12
CA GLN A 181 -5.07 7.95 -12.84
C GLN A 181 -4.33 7.09 -13.88
N GLY A 182 -4.67 5.80 -13.98
CA GLY A 182 -4.03 4.87 -14.90
C GLY A 182 -2.62 4.49 -14.49
N GLN A 183 -2.32 4.50 -13.18
CA GLN A 183 -1.03 4.12 -12.63
C GLN A 183 -1.17 3.13 -11.48
N THR A 184 -0.10 2.38 -11.24
CA THR A 184 0.10 1.64 -9.99
C THR A 184 -0.01 2.60 -8.79
N PRO A 185 -0.79 2.27 -7.75
CA PRO A 185 -0.92 3.11 -6.55
C PRO A 185 0.42 3.47 -5.92
N PHE A 186 0.59 4.74 -5.54
CA PHE A 186 1.80 5.20 -4.86
C PHE A 186 1.67 4.89 -3.37
N VAL A 187 2.13 3.69 -2.99
CA VAL A 187 1.97 3.19 -1.62
C VAL A 187 3.29 3.00 -0.88
N THR A 188 3.29 3.33 0.40
CA THR A 188 4.40 3.05 1.34
C THR A 188 3.94 2.10 2.44
N VAL A 189 4.80 1.16 2.80
CA VAL A 189 4.61 0.19 3.89
C VAL A 189 5.69 0.44 4.94
N GLY A 190 5.26 0.89 6.12
CA GLY A 190 6.10 1.13 7.29
C GLY A 190 6.05 -0.05 8.27
N PHE A 191 7.20 -0.48 8.79
CA PHE A 191 7.30 -1.63 9.71
C PHE A 191 8.60 -1.60 10.52
N GLY A 192 8.76 -2.54 11.46
CA GLY A 192 10.04 -2.82 12.14
C GLY A 192 10.01 -2.60 13.65
N LEU A 193 8.87 -2.21 14.22
CA LEU A 193 8.75 -1.92 15.65
C LEU A 193 8.06 -3.03 16.45
N GLY A 194 7.43 -4.00 15.79
CA GLY A 194 6.83 -5.16 16.44
C GLY A 194 7.86 -6.13 17.02
N THR A 195 7.50 -6.81 18.11
CA THR A 195 8.41 -7.64 18.93
C THR A 195 7.95 -9.09 19.08
N SER A 196 6.66 -9.37 18.89
CA SER A 196 6.13 -10.73 18.92
C SER A 196 6.68 -11.56 17.78
N TRP A 197 6.61 -12.89 17.90
CA TRP A 197 7.08 -13.78 16.85
C TRP A 197 6.30 -13.61 15.54
N ILE A 198 5.00 -13.25 15.61
CA ILE A 198 4.15 -12.97 14.45
C ILE A 198 4.58 -11.67 13.77
N GLU A 199 4.71 -10.58 14.54
CA GLU A 199 5.17 -9.30 14.00
C GLU A 199 6.55 -9.45 13.34
N ARG A 200 7.48 -10.15 14.00
CA ARG A 200 8.81 -10.45 13.46
C ARG A 200 8.75 -11.30 12.18
N GLU A 201 7.86 -12.29 12.10
CA GLU A 201 7.69 -13.05 10.86
C GLU A 201 7.13 -12.18 9.73
N ILE A 202 6.16 -11.30 10.01
CA ILE A 202 5.65 -10.34 9.02
C ILE A 202 6.78 -9.45 8.51
N GLN A 203 7.60 -8.88 9.40
CA GLN A 203 8.77 -8.07 9.01
C GLN A 203 9.72 -8.86 8.09
N LYS A 204 10.04 -10.10 8.48
CA LYS A 204 10.93 -10.98 7.71
C LYS A 204 10.37 -11.32 6.35
N ASP A 205 9.08 -11.64 6.26
CA ASP A 205 8.47 -12.05 4.99
C ASP A 205 8.32 -10.86 4.03
N ILE A 206 8.00 -9.65 4.51
CA ILE A 206 8.07 -8.42 3.70
C ILE A 206 9.45 -8.31 3.02
N LEU A 207 10.53 -8.48 3.80
CA LEU A 207 11.91 -8.39 3.29
C LEU A 207 12.25 -9.54 2.34
N LYS A 208 11.94 -10.79 2.71
CA LYS A 208 12.21 -11.98 1.89
C LYS A 208 11.53 -11.88 0.53
N ILE A 209 10.27 -11.45 0.50
CA ILE A 209 9.48 -11.30 -0.73
C ILE A 209 10.11 -10.21 -1.62
N ARG A 210 10.48 -9.07 -1.03
CA ARG A 210 11.15 -8.00 -1.77
C ARG A 210 12.49 -8.43 -2.36
N ILE A 211 13.28 -9.20 -1.61
CA ILE A 211 14.57 -9.76 -2.07
C ILE A 211 14.37 -10.76 -3.21
N LEU A 212 13.30 -11.58 -3.14
CA LEU A 212 13.00 -12.56 -4.18
C LEU A 212 12.67 -11.89 -5.53
N GLY A 213 12.08 -10.70 -5.50
CA GLY A 213 11.70 -9.92 -6.69
C GLY A 213 10.34 -10.32 -7.26
N LEU A 214 9.82 -9.46 -8.13
CA LEU A 214 8.46 -9.56 -8.68
C LEU A 214 8.43 -10.32 -10.00
N GLY A 215 7.49 -11.26 -10.10
CA GLY A 215 7.18 -12.00 -11.33
C GLY A 215 8.24 -13.03 -11.72
N LYS A 216 8.05 -13.64 -12.89
CA LYS A 216 8.92 -14.71 -13.41
C LYS A 216 10.38 -14.27 -13.53
N GLU A 217 10.60 -13.02 -13.90
CA GLU A 217 11.91 -12.43 -14.11
C GLU A 217 12.54 -11.86 -12.83
N ARG A 218 11.84 -11.94 -11.68
CA ARG A 218 12.32 -11.46 -10.38
C ARG A 218 12.82 -10.01 -10.42
N ARG A 219 12.05 -9.14 -11.07
CA ARG A 219 12.40 -7.72 -11.20
C ARG A 219 12.28 -7.00 -9.87
N THR A 220 13.08 -5.96 -9.66
CA THR A 220 12.92 -5.06 -8.53
C THR A 220 11.59 -4.30 -8.69
N ALA A 221 10.66 -4.51 -7.78
CA ALA A 221 9.40 -3.78 -7.78
C ALA A 221 9.63 -2.31 -7.35
N ILE A 222 8.86 -1.40 -7.96
CA ILE A 222 8.89 0.03 -7.63
C ILE A 222 8.07 0.30 -6.36
N PHE A 223 6.92 -0.37 -6.23
CA PHE A 223 6.02 -0.27 -5.09
C PHE A 223 5.76 -1.64 -4.43
N PRO A 224 5.23 -1.69 -3.20
CA PRO A 224 5.25 -0.58 -2.23
C PRO A 224 6.68 -0.09 -1.93
N LYS A 225 6.81 1.17 -1.51
CA LYS A 225 8.03 1.62 -0.82
C LYS A 225 8.08 0.92 0.54
N LEU A 226 9.27 0.52 0.96
CA LEU A 226 9.47 -0.12 2.27
C LEU A 226 10.23 0.84 3.19
N VAL A 227 9.64 1.14 4.35
CA VAL A 227 10.26 1.98 5.39
C VAL A 227 10.41 1.16 6.66
N PHE A 228 11.64 0.71 6.92
CA PHE A 228 11.98 -0.02 8.14
C PHE A 228 12.47 0.95 9.22
N THR A 229 11.82 0.96 10.38
CA THR A 229 12.17 1.87 11.47
C THR A 229 13.27 1.28 12.35
N LEU A 230 14.40 1.98 12.46
CA LEU A 230 15.47 1.62 13.39
C LEU A 230 15.25 2.26 14.77
N LYS A 231 15.30 1.45 15.83
CA LYS A 231 15.13 1.86 17.22
C LYS A 231 16.19 1.19 18.11
N ARG A 232 16.89 2.00 18.89
CA ARG A 232 17.86 1.54 19.91
C ARG A 232 17.17 0.65 20.95
N GLY A 233 17.77 -0.49 21.28
CA GLY A 233 17.18 -1.46 22.21
C GLY A 233 16.15 -2.39 21.55
N LEU A 234 16.05 -2.37 20.21
CA LEU A 234 15.11 -3.18 19.46
C LEU A 234 15.74 -3.82 18.22
N ASN A 235 16.32 -3.05 17.30
CA ASN A 235 16.83 -3.57 16.02
C ASN A 235 18.07 -2.83 15.50
N LEU A 236 18.76 -2.04 16.33
CA LEU A 236 19.86 -1.19 15.90
C LEU A 236 21.24 -1.81 16.19
N LYS A 237 21.37 -2.57 17.27
CA LYS A 237 22.65 -3.12 17.73
C LYS A 237 22.65 -4.65 17.82
N PRO A 238 23.82 -5.32 17.75
CA PRO A 238 23.93 -6.78 17.81
C PRO A 238 23.24 -7.45 19.00
N GLU A 239 23.18 -6.78 20.15
CA GLU A 239 22.50 -7.25 21.36
C GLU A 239 20.97 -7.06 21.35
N ASP A 240 20.43 -6.31 20.39
CA ASP A 240 19.02 -5.99 20.32
C ASP A 240 18.19 -7.20 19.78
N PRO A 241 16.94 -7.40 20.25
CA PRO A 241 16.15 -8.62 19.97
C PRO A 241 15.78 -8.83 18.49
N ASN A 242 15.70 -7.76 17.70
CA ASN A 242 15.39 -7.77 16.27
C ASN A 242 16.57 -7.31 15.41
N TYR A 243 17.81 -7.64 15.82
CA TYR A 243 18.99 -7.35 15.03
C TYR A 243 19.17 -8.27 13.80
N ASP A 244 18.56 -9.46 13.84
CA ASP A 244 18.65 -10.50 12.81
C ASP A 244 17.95 -10.14 11.49
#